data_AF-A0A0C2HLC8-F1
#
_entry.id   AF-A0A0C2HLC8-F1
#
_cell.length_a   1.000
_cell.length_b   1.000
_cell.length_c   1.000
_cell.angle_alpha   90.00
_cell.angle_beta   90.00
_cell.angle_gamma   90.00
#
_symmetry.space_group_name_H-M   'P 1'
#
loop_
_entity.id
_entity.type
_entity.pdbx_description
1 polymer ?
#
loop_
_entity_poly.entity_id
_entity_poly.type
_entity_poly.pdbx_seq_one_letter_code
_entity_poly.pdbx_strand_id
1 'polypeptide(L)'
;MKQEIIAELKQELHRMEVASQPHEFEKHLYAMERLLGLLKSEAGSVQHPAPPAGVQDGQMLSEEDRMMLEQMGGKVSGTKPAPPARETLRTDDGFGNGESLFDF
;
A
#
# COMPACT_ATOMS: atom_id res chain seq x y z
N MET A 1 -10.29 2.48 -20.98
CA MET A 1 -9.65 3.41 -20.02
C MET A 1 -10.40 4.71 -19.80
N LYS A 2 -10.35 5.76 -20.66
CA LYS A 2 -11.04 7.03 -20.35
C LYS A 2 -12.54 6.90 -20.06
N GLN A 3 -13.25 6.04 -20.80
CA GLN A 3 -14.68 5.80 -20.55
C GLN A 3 -14.95 5.04 -19.24
N GLU A 4 -14.03 4.17 -18.81
CA GLU A 4 -14.13 3.44 -17.54
C GLU A 4 -13.92 4.39 -16.36
N ILE A 5 -12.91 5.26 -16.42
CA ILE A 5 -12.65 6.29 -15.40
C ILE A 5 -13.87 7.23 -15.26
N ILE A 6 -14.51 7.60 -16.37
CA ILE A 6 -15.74 8.41 -16.34
C ILE A 6 -16.90 7.65 -15.69
N ALA A 7 -17.03 6.35 -15.94
CA ALA A 7 -18.06 5.53 -15.31
C ALA A 7 -17.84 5.42 -13.79
N GLU A 8 -16.61 5.21 -13.35
CA GLU A 8 -16.23 5.18 -11.94
C GLU A 8 -16.47 6.54 -11.26
N LEU A 9 -16.12 7.65 -11.91
CA LEU A 9 -16.39 9.00 -11.38
C LEU A 9 -17.90 9.24 -11.13
N LYS A 10 -18.77 8.75 -12.02
CA LYS A 10 -20.22 8.83 -11.83
C LYS A 10 -20.68 8.00 -10.64
N GLN A 11 -20.08 6.83 -10.45
CA GLN A 11 -20.40 5.95 -9.33
C GLN A 11 -19.94 6.56 -8.00
N GLU A 12 -18.73 7.13 -7.93
CA GLU A 12 -18.22 7.80 -6.73
C GLU A 12 -19.05 9.05 -6.38
N LEU A 13 -19.49 9.83 -7.37
CA LEU A 13 -20.42 10.94 -7.15
C LEU A 13 -21.72 10.47 -6.49
N HIS A 14 -22.30 9.38 -6.99
CA HIS A 14 -23.51 8.82 -6.39
C HIS A 14 -23.25 8.30 -4.97
N ARG A 15 -22.10 7.66 -4.73
CA ARG A 15 -21.70 7.20 -3.39
C ARG A 15 -21.52 8.35 -2.40
N MET A 16 -20.97 9.48 -2.83
CA MET A 16 -20.89 10.70 -2.01
C MET A 16 -22.27 11.26 -1.66
N GLU A 17 -23.21 11.24 -2.60
CA GLU A 17 -24.57 11.73 -2.39
C GLU A 17 -25.32 10.90 -1.32
N VAL A 18 -25.13 9.58 -1.33
CA VAL A 18 -25.78 8.67 -0.37
C VAL A 18 -24.96 8.44 0.90
N ALA A 19 -23.74 8.98 0.98
CA ALA A 19 -22.87 8.82 2.15
C ALA A 19 -23.52 9.46 3.38
N SER A 20 -23.69 8.66 4.42
CA SER A 20 -24.36 9.10 5.65
C SER A 20 -23.38 9.63 6.70
N GLN A 21 -22.13 9.19 6.62
CA GLN A 21 -21.09 9.51 7.60
C GLN A 21 -20.00 10.40 6.98
N PRO A 22 -19.48 11.39 7.72
CA PRO A 22 -18.46 12.32 7.20
C PRO A 22 -17.22 11.62 6.65
N HIS A 23 -16.74 10.56 7.31
CA HIS A 23 -15.54 9.84 6.88
C HIS A 23 -15.76 8.97 5.65
N GLU A 24 -17.00 8.57 5.33
CA GLU A 24 -17.33 7.87 4.07
C GLU A 24 -17.28 8.87 2.91
N PHE A 25 -17.86 10.05 3.12
CA PHE A 25 -17.79 11.15 2.15
C PHE A 25 -16.34 11.52 1.82
N GLU A 26 -15.47 11.65 2.83
CA GLU A 26 -14.03 11.94 2.64
C GLU A 26 -13.31 10.85 1.82
N LYS A 27 -13.63 9.56 2.04
CA LYS A 27 -13.06 8.45 1.26
C LYS A 27 -13.46 8.56 -0.21
N HIS A 28 -14.73 8.82 -0.50
CA HIS A 28 -15.23 8.95 -1.87
C HIS A 28 -14.69 10.22 -2.56
N LEU A 29 -14.56 11.32 -1.83
CA LEU A 29 -13.92 12.55 -2.32
C LEU A 29 -12.47 12.29 -2.74
N TYR A 30 -11.70 11.59 -1.90
CA TYR A 30 -10.32 11.21 -2.21
C TYR A 30 -10.22 10.29 -3.43
N ALA A 31 -11.13 9.32 -3.56
CA ALA A 31 -11.21 8.45 -4.73
C ALA A 31 -11.45 9.27 -6.02
N MET A 32 -12.37 10.24 -5.98
CA MET A 32 -12.61 11.15 -7.10
C MET A 32 -11.38 11.98 -7.47
N GLU A 33 -10.68 12.55 -6.48
CA GLU A 33 -9.47 13.33 -6.72
C GLU A 33 -8.41 12.50 -7.46
N ARG A 34 -8.23 11.23 -7.05
CA ARG A 34 -7.31 10.29 -7.71
C ARG A 34 -7.73 9.98 -9.14
N LEU A 35 -9.00 9.70 -9.38
CA LEU A 35 -9.53 9.42 -10.73
C LEU A 35 -9.37 10.62 -11.67
N LEU A 36 -9.61 11.84 -11.16
CA LEU A 36 -9.36 13.09 -11.89
C LEU A 36 -7.88 13.31 -12.17
N GLY A 37 -7.01 12.98 -11.20
CA GLY A 37 -5.56 13.00 -11.36
C GLY A 37 -5.09 12.10 -12.50
N LEU A 38 -5.56 10.85 -12.53
CA LEU A 38 -5.26 9.90 -13.62
C LEU A 38 -5.73 10.43 -14.98
N LEU A 39 -6.95 10.99 -15.05
CA LEU A 39 -7.48 11.55 -16.30
C LEU A 39 -6.68 12.77 -16.79
N LYS A 40 -6.18 13.60 -15.86
CA LYS A 40 -5.29 14.73 -16.16
C LYS A 40 -3.91 14.28 -16.62
N SER A 41 -3.31 13.29 -15.95
CA SER A 41 -2.02 12.71 -16.35
C SER A 41 -2.08 12.08 -17.74
N GLU A 42 -3.23 11.53 -18.15
CA GLU A 42 -3.45 11.05 -19.52
C GLU A 42 -3.59 12.17 -20.56
N ALA A 43 -3.99 13.38 -20.15
CA ALA A 43 -4.16 14.53 -21.05
C ALA A 43 -2.85 15.33 -21.24
N GLY A 44 -1.92 15.23 -20.29
CA GLY A 44 -0.58 15.78 -20.39
C GLY A 44 0.39 14.83 -19.72
N SER A 45 1.18 14.11 -20.52
CA SER A 45 2.25 13.23 -20.04
C SER A 45 3.31 14.04 -19.29
N VAL A 46 3.09 14.27 -18.00
CA VAL A 46 4.11 14.63 -17.04
C VAL A 46 3.90 13.70 -15.85
N GLN A 47 4.85 12.78 -15.68
CA GLN A 47 4.97 11.92 -14.52
C GLN A 47 4.93 12.79 -13.26
N HIS A 48 3.86 12.69 -12.48
CA HIS A 48 3.94 13.06 -11.07
C HIS A 48 4.52 11.85 -10.34
N PRO A 49 5.57 12.05 -9.51
CA PRO A 49 6.12 10.98 -8.70
C PRO A 49 5.02 10.45 -7.78
N ALA A 50 4.94 9.13 -7.69
CA ALA A 50 4.09 8.45 -6.73
C ALA A 50 4.35 8.98 -5.30
N PRO A 51 3.36 9.01 -4.41
CA PRO A 51 3.64 9.16 -2.98
C PRO A 51 4.65 8.06 -2.58
N PRO A 52 5.62 8.34 -1.68
CA PRO A 52 6.64 7.37 -1.32
C PRO A 52 6.03 6.21 -0.52
N ALA A 53 5.46 5.25 -1.23
CA ALA A 53 5.31 3.89 -0.78
C ALA A 53 6.58 3.14 -1.22
N GLY A 54 7.48 2.93 -0.27
CA GLY A 54 8.70 2.16 -0.48
C GLY A 54 9.93 3.03 -0.78
N VAL A 55 10.57 3.50 0.29
CA VAL A 55 12.03 3.64 0.28
C VAL A 55 12.62 2.24 0.11
N GLN A 56 12.89 1.86 -1.14
CA GLN A 56 13.87 0.83 -1.45
C GLN A 56 14.71 1.35 -2.60
N ASP A 57 15.77 2.09 -2.26
CA ASP A 57 17.11 1.80 -2.77
C ASP A 57 18.14 2.66 -2.00
N GLY A 58 19.05 1.99 -1.29
CA GLY A 58 20.39 2.54 -1.03
C GLY A 58 20.60 3.59 0.06
N GLN A 59 19.65 3.92 0.95
CA GLN A 59 20.01 4.64 2.17
C GLN A 59 20.67 3.67 3.14
N MET A 60 22.01 3.72 3.22
CA MET A 60 22.74 3.17 4.36
C MET A 60 22.12 3.81 5.61
N LEU A 61 21.33 3.03 6.37
CA LEU A 61 20.81 3.47 7.66
C LEU A 61 21.98 4.01 8.48
N SER A 62 21.81 5.19 9.07
CA SER A 62 22.81 5.73 9.99
C SER A 62 23.04 4.73 11.12
N GLU A 63 24.22 4.76 11.74
CA GLU A 63 24.51 3.92 12.90
C GLU A 63 23.50 4.17 14.04
N GLU A 64 23.01 5.41 14.16
CA GLU A 64 21.95 5.81 15.09
C GLU A 64 20.63 5.05 14.83
N ASP A 65 20.22 4.96 13.56
CA ASP A 65 18.96 4.32 13.16
C ASP A 65 19.01 2.81 13.39
N ARG A 66 20.19 2.21 13.18
CA ARG A 66 20.43 0.79 13.48
C ARG A 66 20.27 0.50 14.96
N MET A 67 20.85 1.34 15.83
CA MET A 67 20.80 1.15 17.27
C MET A 67 19.39 1.31 17.84
N MET A 68 18.60 2.25 17.29
CA MET A 68 17.20 2.43 17.69
C MET A 68 16.35 1.23 17.29
N LEU A 69 16.59 0.67 16.10
CA LEU A 69 15.87 -0.51 15.62
C LEU A 69 16.16 -1.76 16.47
N GLU A 70 17.41 -1.95 16.91
CA GLU A 70 17.77 -3.02 17.83
C GLU A 70 17.10 -2.87 19.21
N GLN A 71 17.04 -1.65 19.75
CA GLN A 71 16.32 -1.39 21.02
C GLN A 71 14.82 -1.68 20.93
N MET A 72 14.23 -1.56 19.74
CA MET A 72 12.83 -1.90 19.47
C MET A 72 12.63 -3.40 19.14
N GLY A 73 13.69 -4.22 19.23
CA GLY A 73 13.64 -5.66 18.96
C GLY A 73 13.67 -6.03 17.47
N GLY A 74 14.00 -5.09 16.58
CA GLY A 74 14.18 -5.33 15.15
C GLY A 74 15.59 -5.86 14.84
N LYS A 75 15.70 -6.85 13.93
CA LYS A 75 16.97 -7.43 13.50
C LYS A 75 17.46 -6.83 12.17
N VAL A 76 18.66 -6.26 12.16
CA VAL A 76 19.33 -5.76 10.94
C VAL A 76 20.14 -6.87 10.28
N SER A 77 19.48 -7.70 9.47
CA SER A 77 20.15 -8.79 8.74
C SER A 77 20.85 -8.26 7.48
N GLY A 78 22.10 -7.82 7.64
CA GLY A 78 23.07 -7.71 6.56
C GLY A 78 24.01 -8.91 6.58
N THR A 79 23.56 -10.08 6.12
CA THR A 79 24.32 -11.22 5.57
C THR A 79 23.41 -12.44 5.53
N LYS A 80 23.34 -13.12 4.38
CA LYS A 80 22.48 -14.28 4.12
C LYS A 80 23.10 -15.55 4.72
N PRO A 81 22.36 -16.35 5.51
CA PRO A 81 22.50 -17.80 5.42
C PRO A 81 21.15 -18.49 5.19
N ALA A 82 21.24 -19.70 4.64
CA ALA A 82 20.19 -20.58 4.14
C ALA A 82 18.99 -20.80 5.10
N PRO A 83 17.80 -21.17 4.58
CA PRO A 83 16.60 -21.33 5.39
C PRO A 83 16.66 -22.66 6.17
N PRO A 84 16.26 -22.64 7.44
CA PRO A 84 15.37 -23.72 7.87
C PRO A 84 14.23 -23.24 8.78
N ALA A 85 13.17 -24.05 8.75
CA ALA A 85 11.96 -24.02 9.57
C ALA A 85 11.01 -22.84 9.33
N ARG A 86 10.08 -23.04 8.38
CA ARG A 86 8.78 -22.36 8.32
C ARG A 86 8.08 -22.53 9.68
N GLU A 87 8.18 -21.53 10.54
CA GLU A 87 7.35 -21.41 11.73
C GLU A 87 5.92 -21.11 11.27
N THR A 88 5.16 -22.18 11.04
CA THR A 88 3.73 -22.08 10.74
C THR A 88 3.02 -21.79 12.05
N LEU A 89 2.72 -20.51 12.30
CA LEU A 89 1.78 -20.11 13.35
C LEU A 89 0.46 -20.81 13.07
N ARG A 90 0.18 -21.85 13.85
CA ARG A 90 -1.04 -22.65 13.77
C ARG A 90 -2.05 -22.03 14.74
N THR A 91 -3.14 -21.49 14.20
CA THR A 91 -4.27 -21.02 15.00
C THR A 91 -5.15 -22.20 15.41
N ASP A 92 -5.81 -22.07 16.57
CA ASP A 92 -6.66 -23.09 17.22
C ASP A 92 -7.93 -23.46 16.41
N ASP A 93 -8.27 -22.67 15.39
CA ASP A 93 -9.37 -22.90 14.45
C ASP A 93 -8.99 -23.76 13.24
N GLY A 94 -7.74 -24.23 13.17
CA GLY A 94 -7.25 -25.08 12.09
C GLY A 94 -6.84 -24.35 10.81
N PHE A 95 -6.92 -23.01 10.76
CA PHE A 95 -6.50 -22.20 9.62
C PHE A 95 -5.08 -21.62 9.81
N GLY A 96 -4.06 -22.47 9.68
CA GLY A 96 -2.68 -22.00 9.53
C GLY A 96 -2.40 -21.54 8.11
N ASN A 97 -1.64 -20.44 7.94
CA ASN A 97 -1.26 -19.87 6.63
C ASN A 97 -0.39 -20.85 5.81
N GLY A 98 -1.05 -21.78 5.11
CA GLY A 98 -0.46 -22.93 4.44
C GLY A 98 0.09 -22.68 3.05
N GLU A 99 -0.23 -21.55 2.40
CA GLU A 99 0.44 -21.08 1.18
C GLU A 99 0.56 -19.56 1.25
N SER A 100 1.73 -19.02 0.90
CA SER A 100 1.94 -17.58 0.87
C SER A 100 1.08 -16.99 -0.23
N LEU A 101 0.14 -16.11 0.12
CA LEU A 101 -0.72 -15.38 -0.83
C LEU A 101 0.04 -14.34 -1.68
N PHE A 102 1.35 -14.21 -1.46
CA PHE A 102 2.26 -13.30 -2.15
C PHE A 102 3.39 -14.08 -2.81
N ASP A 103 3.04 -15.09 -3.61
CA ASP A 103 3.96 -15.70 -4.57
C ASP A 103 3.71 -15.04 -5.94
N PHE A 104 4.55 -14.06 -6.29
CA PHE A 104 4.61 -13.40 -7.59
C PHE A 104 5.98 -13.64 -8.20
#